data_AF-A0A1D7UAD8-F1
#
_entry.id   AF-A0A1D7UAD8-F1
#
_cell.length_a   1.000
_cell.length_b   1.000
_cell.length_c   1.000
_cell.angle_alpha   90.00
_cell.angle_beta   90.00
_cell.angle_gamma   90.00
#
_symmetry.space_group_name_H-M   'P 1'
#
loop_
_entity.id
_entity.type
_entity.pdbx_description
1 polymer ?
#
loop_
_entity_poly.entity_id
_entity_poly.type
_entity_poly.pdbx_seq_one_letter_code
_entity_poly.pdbx_strand_id
1 'polypeptide(L)'
;MNPAGAGPSAIPPSLDTTLMQYAWVVIRFRCHICKRAGDARLAVCAQRYGANATLGSLLGVFMSRCPYDPHNPARKPQKYSYRCGAYLPDVMRSGPPDLPPAMMGLTLIEGGKGDMLPAKPGAEPHRRRVGDT
;
A
#
# COMPACT_ATOMS: atom_id res chain seq x y z
N MET A 1 3.70 -39.22 6.72
CA MET A 1 2.96 -38.25 5.87
C MET A 1 2.04 -37.44 6.77
N ASN A 2 2.14 -36.10 6.76
CA ASN A 2 1.16 -35.18 7.35
C ASN A 2 0.76 -34.17 6.27
N PRO A 3 -0.52 -33.89 6.03
CA PRO A 3 -0.93 -32.98 4.98
C PRO A 3 -0.71 -31.52 5.38
N ALA A 4 -0.48 -30.72 4.34
CA ALA A 4 0.00 -29.36 4.33
C ALA A 4 -0.84 -28.38 5.17
N GLY A 5 -0.13 -27.45 5.81
CA GLY A 5 -0.69 -26.35 6.58
C GLY A 5 -1.66 -25.50 5.77
N ALA A 6 -2.82 -25.24 6.37
CA ALA A 6 -3.77 -24.24 5.93
C ALA A 6 -3.11 -22.85 5.99
N GLY A 7 -2.81 -22.29 4.82
CA GLY A 7 -2.54 -20.85 4.70
C GLY A 7 -3.78 -20.04 5.08
N PRO A 8 -3.63 -18.78 5.51
CA PRO A 8 -4.77 -17.94 5.86
C PRO A 8 -5.66 -17.78 4.62
N SER A 9 -6.87 -18.31 4.70
CA SER A 9 -7.83 -18.27 3.60
C SER A 9 -8.23 -16.83 3.33
N ALA A 10 -7.97 -16.38 2.11
CA ALA A 10 -8.63 -15.21 1.55
C ALA A 10 -10.11 -15.54 1.39
N ILE A 11 -10.91 -15.28 2.41
CA ILE A 11 -12.35 -15.54 2.36
C ILE A 11 -12.92 -14.62 1.27
N PRO A 12 -13.48 -15.17 0.17
CA PRO A 12 -14.16 -14.35 -0.83
C PRO A 12 -15.36 -13.66 -0.16
N PRO A 13 -15.69 -12.42 -0.57
CA PRO A 13 -16.80 -11.69 0.04
C PRO A 13 -18.08 -12.53 0.00
N SER A 14 -18.67 -12.76 1.17
CA SER A 14 -20.00 -13.35 1.34
C SER A 14 -21.04 -12.28 1.67
N LEU A 15 -22.32 -12.66 1.72
CA LEU A 15 -23.41 -11.76 2.12
C LEU A 15 -23.26 -11.22 3.56
N ASP A 16 -22.50 -11.91 4.41
CA ASP A 16 -22.23 -11.52 5.80
C ASP A 16 -21.00 -10.60 5.93
N THR A 17 -20.33 -10.30 4.82
CA THR A 17 -19.09 -9.52 4.82
C THR A 17 -19.40 -8.03 5.00
N THR A 18 -18.90 -7.44 6.08
CA THR A 18 -19.18 -6.03 6.41
C THR A 18 -18.21 -5.09 5.70
N LEU A 19 -18.63 -3.85 5.43
CA LEU A 19 -17.75 -2.83 4.84
C LEU A 19 -16.51 -2.52 5.73
N MET A 20 -16.57 -2.80 7.04
CA MET A 20 -15.40 -2.69 7.94
C MET A 20 -14.32 -3.72 7.59
N GLN A 21 -14.70 -4.89 7.10
CA GLN A 21 -13.80 -5.90 6.54
C GLN A 21 -13.33 -5.53 5.13
N TYR A 22 -13.61 -4.34 4.60
CA TYR A 22 -12.92 -3.77 3.43
C TYR A 22 -12.49 -2.32 3.68
N ALA A 23 -12.34 -1.93 4.95
CA ALA A 23 -11.97 -0.57 5.35
C ALA A 23 -10.59 -0.13 4.83
N TRP A 24 -9.78 -1.06 4.31
CA TRP A 24 -8.44 -0.82 3.80
C TRP A 24 -8.39 -0.29 2.38
N VAL A 25 -9.50 -0.18 1.65
CA VAL A 25 -9.45 0.40 0.29
C VAL A 25 -9.09 1.88 0.41
N VAL A 26 -7.84 2.20 0.11
CA VAL A 26 -7.32 3.57 0.09
C VAL A 26 -7.46 4.11 -1.32
N ILE A 27 -8.05 5.30 -1.42
CA ILE A 27 -8.04 6.13 -2.62
C ILE A 27 -6.92 7.15 -2.45
N ARG A 28 -6.04 7.21 -3.43
CA ARG A 28 -4.93 8.14 -3.51
C ARG A 28 -5.33 9.28 -4.44
N PHE A 29 -5.06 10.51 -3.99
CA PHE A 29 -5.21 11.72 -4.77
C PHE A 29 -3.82 12.27 -5.08
N ARG A 30 -3.52 12.49 -6.35
CA ARG A 30 -2.24 13.02 -6.81
C ARG A 30 -2.47 14.19 -7.76
N CYS A 31 -1.44 14.98 -8.01
CA CYS A 31 -1.46 16.07 -8.99
C CYS A 31 -0.15 16.06 -9.77
N HIS A 32 -0.22 16.17 -11.10
CA HIS A 32 0.99 16.24 -11.94
C HIS A 32 1.69 17.60 -11.89
N ILE A 33 0.98 18.67 -11.49
CA ILE A 33 1.50 20.05 -11.54
C ILE A 33 2.00 20.53 -10.19
N CYS A 34 1.27 20.26 -9.10
CA CYS A 34 1.70 20.63 -7.76
C CYS A 34 2.10 19.37 -6.97
N LYS A 35 2.97 19.53 -5.97
CA LYS A 35 3.47 18.43 -5.12
C LYS A 35 2.43 17.87 -4.14
N ARG A 36 1.16 18.23 -4.28
CA ARG A 36 0.13 17.85 -3.31
C ARG A 36 -0.28 16.40 -3.52
N ALA A 37 -0.35 15.68 -2.43
CA ALA A 37 -0.87 14.33 -2.35
C ALA A 37 -1.87 14.24 -1.20
N GLY A 38 -2.76 13.26 -1.25
CA GLY A 38 -3.64 12.92 -0.13
C GLY A 38 -4.12 11.49 -0.29
N ASP A 39 -4.13 10.74 0.81
CA ASP A 39 -4.60 9.36 0.84
C ASP A 39 -5.77 9.28 1.81
N ALA A 40 -6.86 8.62 1.40
CA ALA A 40 -8.05 8.51 2.21
C ALA A 40 -8.71 7.14 2.02
N ARG A 41 -9.24 6.57 3.10
CA ARG A 41 -10.00 5.32 3.05
C ARG A 41 -11.42 5.59 2.52
N LEU A 42 -11.92 4.73 1.64
CA LEU A 42 -13.28 4.83 1.10
C LEU A 42 -14.34 4.96 2.20
N ALA A 43 -14.22 4.16 3.26
CA ALA A 43 -15.15 4.20 4.39
C ALA A 43 -15.17 5.58 5.08
N VAL A 44 -14.01 6.23 5.23
CA VAL A 44 -13.90 7.57 5.82
C VAL A 44 -14.49 8.62 4.89
N CYS A 45 -14.28 8.49 3.58
CA CYS A 45 -14.90 9.36 2.59
C CYS A 45 -16.43 9.22 2.60
N ALA A 46 -16.96 8.00 2.67
CA ALA A 46 -18.40 7.73 2.75
C ALA A 46 -19.01 8.28 4.04
N GLN A 47 -18.33 8.16 5.18
CA GLN A 47 -18.78 8.75 6.44
C GLN A 47 -18.83 10.28 6.37
N ARG A 48 -17.82 10.91 5.75
CA ARG A 48 -17.68 12.38 5.73
C ARG A 48 -18.53 13.08 4.67
N TYR A 49 -18.70 12.46 3.50
CA TYR A 49 -19.36 13.07 2.34
C TYR A 49 -20.67 12.37 1.96
N GLY A 50 -21.02 11.29 2.66
CA GLY A 50 -22.19 10.45 2.37
C GLY A 50 -21.86 9.28 1.44
N ALA A 51 -22.67 8.22 1.54
CA ALA A 51 -22.49 6.99 0.76
C ALA A 51 -22.63 7.20 -0.76
N ASN A 52 -23.34 8.24 -1.18
CA ASN A 52 -23.57 8.58 -2.59
C ASN A 52 -22.53 9.55 -3.17
N ALA A 53 -21.51 9.94 -2.40
CA ALA A 53 -20.44 10.80 -2.90
C ALA A 53 -19.63 10.07 -3.97
N THR A 54 -19.44 10.71 -5.13
CA THR A 54 -18.68 10.14 -6.24
C THR A 54 -17.20 10.44 -6.10
N LEU A 55 -16.34 9.60 -6.69
CA LEU A 55 -14.90 9.89 -6.77
C LEU A 55 -14.60 11.23 -7.46
N GLY A 56 -15.43 11.61 -8.44
CA GLY A 56 -15.34 12.91 -9.12
C GLY A 56 -15.60 14.09 -8.19
N SER A 57 -16.60 14.02 -7.30
CA SER A 57 -16.85 15.09 -6.34
C SER A 57 -15.72 15.21 -5.31
N LEU A 58 -15.20 14.07 -4.84
CA LEU A 58 -14.02 14.02 -3.95
C LEU A 58 -12.77 14.60 -4.63
N LEU A 59 -12.57 14.31 -5.92
CA LEU A 59 -11.50 14.91 -6.71
C LEU A 59 -11.67 16.43 -6.83
N GLY A 60 -12.90 16.92 -7.02
CA GLY A 60 -13.22 18.35 -6.98
C GLY A 60 -12.86 19.01 -5.65
N VAL A 61 -13.18 18.36 -4.53
CA VAL A 61 -12.79 18.83 -3.18
C VAL A 61 -11.28 18.86 -3.01
N PHE A 62 -10.55 17.88 -3.56
CA PHE A 62 -9.09 17.92 -3.58
C PHE A 62 -8.62 19.09 -4.45
N MET A 63 -9.14 19.23 -5.67
CA MET A 63 -8.78 20.27 -6.64
C MET A 63 -8.96 21.69 -6.09
N SER A 64 -10.02 21.96 -5.32
CA SER A 64 -10.34 23.30 -4.79
C SER A 64 -9.22 23.94 -3.96
N ARG A 65 -8.37 23.11 -3.34
CA ARG A 65 -7.22 23.58 -2.56
C ARG A 65 -5.98 23.86 -3.42
N CYS A 66 -6.06 23.70 -4.74
CA CYS A 66 -4.91 23.75 -5.63
C CYS A 66 -4.65 25.19 -6.04
N PRO A 67 -3.40 25.67 -6.03
CA PRO A 67 -3.07 26.99 -6.56
C PRO A 67 -3.46 27.16 -8.04
N TYR A 68 -3.49 26.04 -8.79
CA TYR A 68 -3.83 26.00 -10.20
C TYR A 68 -5.26 25.50 -10.46
N ASP A 69 -6.14 25.55 -9.46
CA ASP A 69 -7.55 25.18 -9.60
C ASP A 69 -8.21 25.99 -10.74
N PRO A 70 -8.77 25.34 -11.78
CA PRO A 70 -9.49 26.03 -12.84
C PRO A 70 -10.82 26.63 -12.38
N HIS A 71 -11.39 26.19 -11.25
CA HIS A 71 -12.67 26.66 -10.74
C HIS A 71 -12.54 27.81 -9.73
N ASN A 72 -11.32 28.21 -9.39
CA ASN A 72 -11.10 29.31 -8.45
C ASN A 72 -11.45 30.66 -9.12
N PRO A 73 -12.47 31.39 -8.65
CA PRO A 73 -12.90 32.65 -9.25
C PRO A 73 -11.87 33.78 -9.13
N ALA A 74 -10.96 33.70 -8.15
CA ALA A 74 -9.88 34.66 -8.00
C ALA A 74 -8.79 34.53 -9.10
N ARG A 75 -8.81 33.42 -9.86
CA ARG A 75 -7.82 33.13 -10.87
C ARG A 75 -8.35 33.43 -12.27
N LYS A 76 -7.76 34.44 -12.93
CA LYS A 76 -8.05 34.72 -14.34
C LYS A 76 -7.44 33.62 -15.23
N PRO A 77 -8.20 32.95 -16.10
CA PRO A 77 -7.67 31.93 -16.99
C PRO A 77 -6.68 32.56 -17.98
N GLN A 78 -5.43 32.09 -17.97
CA GLN A 78 -4.39 32.52 -18.90
C GLN A 78 -4.05 31.41 -19.89
N LYS A 79 -3.85 31.77 -21.15
CA LYS A 79 -3.63 30.85 -22.30
C LYS A 79 -2.49 29.86 -22.06
N TYR A 80 -1.39 30.30 -21.44
CA TYR A 80 -0.19 29.49 -21.21
C TYR A 80 0.05 29.15 -19.73
N SER A 81 -0.98 29.28 -18.89
CA SER A 81 -0.85 28.94 -17.47
C SER A 81 -1.13 27.46 -17.20
N TYR A 82 -0.44 26.90 -16.21
CA TYR A 82 -0.69 25.54 -15.76
C TYR A 82 -2.12 25.37 -15.26
N ARG A 83 -2.75 24.22 -15.55
CA ARG A 83 -4.05 23.84 -14.99
C ARG A 83 -3.85 22.77 -13.94
N CYS A 84 -4.76 22.66 -12.97
CA CYS A 84 -4.71 21.57 -12.00
C CYS A 84 -4.64 20.22 -12.73
N GLY A 85 -3.62 19.42 -12.46
CA GLY A 85 -3.44 18.09 -13.02
C GLY A 85 -3.84 17.01 -12.03
N ALA A 86 -4.91 17.22 -11.26
CA ALA A 86 -5.34 16.28 -10.22
C ALA A 86 -5.92 15.01 -10.84
N TYR A 87 -5.54 13.85 -10.29
CA TYR A 87 -5.99 12.55 -10.78
C TYR A 87 -5.98 11.51 -9.66
N LEU A 88 -6.70 10.41 -9.90
CA LEU A 88 -6.70 9.22 -9.05
C LEU A 88 -5.90 8.13 -9.77
N PRO A 89 -4.68 7.79 -9.32
CA PRO A 89 -3.89 6.73 -9.92
C PRO A 89 -4.59 5.37 -9.84
N ASP A 90 -5.42 5.17 -8.81
CA ASP A 90 -6.10 3.90 -8.54
C ASP A 90 -7.23 3.59 -9.54
N VAL A 91 -7.79 4.60 -10.22
CA VAL A 91 -8.89 4.39 -11.20
C VAL A 91 -8.38 3.79 -12.50
N MET A 92 -7.12 4.06 -12.86
CA MET A 92 -6.52 3.60 -14.11
C MET A 92 -5.79 2.24 -13.97
N ARG A 93 -5.75 1.67 -12.76
CA ARG A 93 -5.08 0.39 -12.49
C ARG A 93 -6.10 -0.73 -12.43
N SER A 94 -5.88 -1.80 -13.19
CA SER A 94 -6.66 -3.04 -13.05
C SER A 94 -6.19 -3.80 -11.82
N GLY A 95 -6.97 -3.73 -10.75
CA GLY A 95 -6.74 -4.44 -9.49
C GLY A 95 -7.15 -3.58 -8.29
N PRO A 96 -7.60 -4.19 -7.18
CA PRO A 96 -7.90 -3.41 -5.98
C PRO A 96 -6.63 -2.64 -5.56
N PRO A 97 -6.72 -1.33 -5.30
CA PRO A 97 -5.55 -0.47 -5.07
C PRO A 97 -4.73 -0.88 -3.86
N ASP A 98 -5.35 -1.66 -2.97
CA ASP A 98 -4.75 -2.33 -1.83
C ASP A 98 -5.37 -3.73 -1.70
N LEU A 99 -4.53 -4.76 -1.78
CA LEU A 99 -4.89 -6.10 -1.32
C LEU A 99 -4.81 -6.09 0.23
N PRO A 100 -5.74 -6.74 0.95
CA PRO A 100 -5.55 -6.92 2.38
C PRO A 100 -4.22 -7.65 2.64
N PRO A 101 -3.58 -7.43 3.80
CA PRO A 101 -2.31 -8.10 4.14
C PRO A 101 -2.37 -9.63 3.97
N ALA A 102 -3.54 -10.23 4.21
CA ALA A 102 -3.78 -11.67 4.01
C ALA A 102 -3.73 -12.12 2.53
N MET A 103 -3.97 -11.20 1.59
CA MET A 103 -3.95 -11.47 0.14
C MET A 103 -2.73 -10.88 -0.58
N MET A 104 -1.87 -10.10 0.11
CA MET A 104 -0.64 -9.53 -0.47
C MET A 104 0.49 -10.56 -0.65
N GLY A 105 0.30 -11.80 -0.19
CA GLY A 105 1.35 -12.81 -0.15
C GLY A 105 2.41 -12.50 0.92
N LEU A 106 2.91 -13.52 1.60
CA LEU A 106 4.02 -13.33 2.52
C LEU A 106 5.26 -12.95 1.70
N THR A 107 5.85 -11.79 1.97
CA THR A 107 7.14 -11.39 1.40
C THR A 107 8.24 -12.02 2.25
N LEU A 108 9.04 -12.90 1.65
CA LEU A 108 10.23 -13.44 2.29
C LEU A 108 11.22 -12.28 2.50
N ILE A 109 11.48 -11.91 3.75
CA ILE A 109 12.57 -10.99 4.09
C ILE A 109 13.82 -11.86 4.22
N GLU A 110 14.71 -11.81 3.23
CA GLU A 110 16.01 -12.48 3.30
C GLU A 110 16.85 -11.86 4.44
N GLY A 111 17.28 -12.68 5.41
CA GLY A 111 18.18 -12.28 6.50
C GLY A 111 17.56 -12.30 7.90
N GLY A 112 17.23 -13.51 8.39
CA GLY A 112 16.79 -13.72 9.78
C GLY A 112 17.95 -14.15 10.70
N LYS A 113 17.76 -14.03 12.02
CA LYS A 113 18.74 -14.40 13.08
C LYS A 113 19.25 -15.86 13.00
N GLY A 114 18.64 -16.71 12.17
CA GLY A 114 19.06 -18.09 11.87
C GLY A 114 20.19 -18.21 10.83
N ASP A 115 20.39 -17.19 9.98
CA ASP A 115 21.51 -17.16 9.01
C ASP A 115 22.84 -16.71 9.65
N MET A 116 22.80 -16.28 10.91
CA MET A 116 23.98 -15.97 11.74
C MET A 116 24.33 -17.11 12.71
N LEU A 117 24.14 -18.37 12.32
CA LEU A 117 24.81 -19.47 13.02
C LEU A 117 26.24 -19.58 12.47
N PRO A 118 27.28 -19.28 13.27
CA PRO A 118 28.65 -19.51 12.81
C PRO A 118 28.78 -20.99 12.44
N ALA A 119 29.35 -21.25 11.27
CA ALA A 119 29.64 -22.60 10.82
C ALA A 119 30.35 -23.37 11.95
N LYS A 120 29.92 -24.62 12.17
CA LYS A 120 30.53 -25.56 13.14
C LYS A 120 32.04 -25.34 13.18
N PRO A 121 32.67 -25.13 14.35
CA PRO A 121 34.12 -25.04 14.42
C PRO A 121 34.69 -26.33 13.82
N GLY A 122 35.54 -26.16 12.81
CA GLY A 122 36.19 -27.26 12.11
C GLY A 122 36.90 -28.18 13.10
N ALA A 123 36.93 -29.47 12.76
CA ALA A 123 37.57 -30.52 13.55
C ALA A 123 38.95 -30.06 14.06
N GLU A 124 39.12 -30.07 15.39
CA GLU A 124 40.40 -29.71 15.99
C GLU A 124 41.52 -30.61 15.46
N PRO A 125 42.69 -30.06 15.08
CA PRO A 125 43.83 -30.89 14.73
C PRO A 125 44.34 -31.59 15.99
N HIS A 126 44.34 -32.93 15.94
CA HIS A 126 44.89 -33.81 16.96
C HIS A 126 46.35 -33.43 17.28
N ARG A 127 46.58 -32.76 18.43
CA ARG A 127 47.92 -32.48 18.94
C ARG A 127 48.67 -33.79 19.19
N ARG A 128 49.70 -34.08 18.39
CA ARG A 128 50.68 -35.13 18.71
C ARG A 128 51.49 -34.69 19.93
N ARG A 129 51.53 -35.51 20.98
CA ARG A 129 52.51 -35.37 22.07
C ARG A 129 53.89 -35.73 21.52
N VAL A 130 54.87 -34.86 21.73
CA VAL A 130 56.28 -35.16 21.49
C VAL A 130 56.88 -35.56 22.84
N GLY A 131 57.41 -36.79 22.93
CA GLY A 131 58.15 -37.30 24.09
C GLY A 131 57.59 -38.62 24.64
N ASP A 132 57.95 -39.72 23.98
CA ASP A 132 58.07 -41.04 24.61
C ASP A 132 59.34 -41.69 24.04
N THR A 133 60.46 -41.38 24.68
CA THR A 133 61.70 -42.17 24.76
C THR A 133 62.60 -41.54 25.82
#